data_AF-A0A3D2MAD1-F1
#
_entry.id   AF-A0A3D2MAD1-F1
#
_cell.length_a   1.000
_cell.length_b   1.000
_cell.length_c   1.000
_cell.angle_alpha   90.00
_cell.angle_beta   90.00
_cell.angle_gamma   90.00
#
_symmetry.space_group_name_H-M   'P 1'
#
loop_
_entity.id
_entity.type
_entity.pdbx_description
1 polymer ?
#
loop_
_entity_poly.entity_id
_entity_poly.type
_entity_poly.pdbx_seq_one_letter_code
_entity_poly.pdbx_strand_id
1 'polypeptide(L)' 'RVAGILLTGANEDGAAGLEAIKRAGGITIVQDPEEAEVPTMPLAALQRFAPDYILPLRDIHRLLRELE' A
#
# COMPACT_ATOMS: atom_id res chain seq x y z
N ARG A 1 -3.92 -16.70 -0.21
CA ARG A 1 -4.47 -15.32 -0.22
C ARG A 1 -3.35 -14.37 -0.62
N VAL A 2 -3.62 -13.26 -1.30
CA VAL A 2 -2.61 -12.27 -1.72
C VAL A 2 -2.69 -11.05 -0.82
N ALA A 3 -1.53 -10.54 -0.40
CA ALA A 3 -1.38 -9.21 0.16
C ALA A 3 -0.53 -8.36 -0.80
N GLY A 4 -1.03 -7.17 -1.14
CA GLY A 4 -0.30 -6.17 -1.90
C GLY A 4 0.15 -5.04 -0.98
N ILE A 5 1.41 -4.62 -1.12
CA ILE A 5 2.00 -3.54 -0.32
C ILE A 5 2.62 -2.55 -1.29
N LEU A 6 2.25 -1.28 -1.16
CA LEU A 6 2.75 -0.19 -2.00
C LEU A 6 3.44 0.85 -1.14
N LEU A 7 4.72 1.03 -1.41
CA LEU A 7 5.63 1.87 -0.63
C LEU A 7 5.94 3.18 -1.38
N THR A 8 6.86 3.97 -0.82
CA THR A 8 7.48 5.14 -1.46
C THR A 8 7.89 4.87 -2.92
N GLY A 9 7.72 5.87 -3.78
CA GLY A 9 8.07 5.77 -5.20
C GLY A 9 7.76 7.05 -5.98
N ALA A 10 8.54 7.30 -7.03
CA ALA A 10 8.51 8.55 -7.80
C ALA A 10 7.51 8.58 -8.97
N ASN A 11 6.64 7.57 -9.11
CA ASN A 11 5.63 7.48 -10.15
C ASN A 11 4.37 6.75 -9.62
N GLU A 12 3.41 6.45 -10.50
CA GLU A 12 2.10 5.88 -10.12
C GLU A 12 1.96 4.38 -10.44
N ASP A 13 3.04 3.71 -10.87
CA ASP A 13 2.99 2.42 -11.58
C ASP A 13 2.29 1.31 -10.78
N GLY A 14 2.49 1.27 -9.46
CA GLY A 14 1.91 0.25 -8.58
C GLY A 14 0.42 0.45 -8.25
N ALA A 15 -0.15 1.64 -8.48
CA ALA A 15 -1.46 2.01 -7.93
C ALA A 15 -2.61 1.19 -8.57
N ALA A 16 -2.57 1.01 -9.89
CA ALA A 16 -3.58 0.21 -10.60
C ALA A 16 -3.48 -1.29 -10.26
N GLY A 17 -2.26 -1.81 -10.07
CA GLY A 17 -2.04 -3.19 -9.65
C GLY A 17 -2.58 -3.45 -8.24
N LEU A 18 -2.35 -2.51 -7.31
CA LEU A 18 -2.84 -2.62 -5.93
C LEU A 18 -4.38 -2.57 -5.87
N GLU A 19 -5.01 -1.70 -6.67
CA GLU A 19 -6.48 -1.65 -6.80
C GLU A 19 -7.04 -2.99 -7.30
N ALA A 20 -6.37 -3.64 -8.26
CA ALA A 20 -6.78 -4.95 -8.75
C ALA A 20 -6.72 -6.03 -7.64
N ILE A 21 -5.70 -5.99 -6.78
CA ILE A 21 -5.60 -6.88 -5.60
C ILE A 21 -6.80 -6.67 -4.67
N LYS A 22 -7.16 -5.41 -4.35
CA LYS A 22 -8.35 -5.09 -3.53
C LYS A 22 -9.62 -5.69 -4.13
N ARG A 23 -9.84 -5.47 -5.44
CA ARG A 23 -11.03 -5.96 -6.15
C ARG A 23 -11.12 -7.48 -6.19
N ALA A 24 -9.98 -8.17 -6.16
CA ALA A 24 -9.92 -9.63 -6.07
C ALA A 24 -10.09 -10.18 -4.63
N GLY A 25 -10.31 -9.31 -3.63
CA GLY A 25 -10.44 -9.69 -2.22
C GLY A 25 -9.12 -9.95 -1.51
N GLY A 26 -8.01 -9.46 -2.05
CA GLY A 26 -6.71 -9.44 -1.38
C GLY A 26 -6.61 -8.32 -0.34
N ILE A 27 -5.61 -8.44 0.55
CA ILE A 27 -5.29 -7.41 1.54
C ILE A 27 -4.42 -6.35 0.85
N THR A 28 -4.69 -5.09 1.11
CA THR A 28 -3.96 -3.96 0.52
C THR A 28 -3.43 -3.03 1.58
N ILE A 29 -2.14 -2.73 1.50
CA ILE A 29 -1.42 -1.86 2.43
C ILE A 29 -0.72 -0.78 1.62
N VAL A 30 -0.89 0.48 2.04
CA VAL A 30 -0.19 1.63 1.46
C VAL A 30 0.69 2.23 2.56
N GLN A 31 1.95 2.55 2.24
CA GLN A 31 2.81 3.30 3.15
C GLN A 31 2.19 4.67 3.44
N ASP A 32 2.21 5.09 4.69
CA ASP A 32 1.83 6.45 5.08
C ASP A 32 2.61 7.48 4.25
N PRO A 33 1.93 8.33 3.45
CA PRO A 33 2.59 9.34 2.64
C PRO A 33 3.45 10.32 3.46
N GLU A 34 3.15 10.54 4.74
CA GLU A 34 3.93 11.44 5.60
C GLU A 34 5.31 10.88 5.96
N GLU A 35 5.50 9.55 5.91
CA GLU A 35 6.78 8.87 6.15
C GLU A 35 7.42 8.33 4.86
N ALA A 36 6.82 8.60 3.70
CA ALA A 36 7.37 8.19 2.42
C ALA A 36 8.52 9.13 1.98
N GLU A 37 9.64 8.56 1.55
CA GLU A 37 10.73 9.36 0.96
C GLU A 37 10.28 10.12 -0.29
N VAL A 38 9.43 9.48 -1.11
CA VAL A 38 8.74 10.08 -2.24
C VAL A 38 7.27 9.64 -2.19
N PRO A 39 6.33 10.57 -1.89
CA PRO A 39 4.94 10.23 -1.63
C PRO A 39 4.09 10.04 -2.89
N THR A 40 4.66 10.21 -4.09
CA THR A 40 3.91 10.15 -5.35
C THR A 40 3.13 8.84 -5.51
N MET A 41 3.79 7.69 -5.34
CA MET A 41 3.11 6.40 -5.51
C MET A 41 2.05 6.14 -4.43
N PRO A 42 2.33 6.31 -3.12
CA PRO A 42 1.30 6.19 -2.08
C PRO A 42 0.08 7.07 -2.31
N LEU A 43 0.28 8.35 -2.63
CA LEU A 43 -0.82 9.29 -2.90
C LEU A 43 -1.64 8.84 -4.12
N ALA A 44 -0.98 8.36 -5.18
CA ALA A 44 -1.68 7.84 -6.35
C ALA A 44 -2.56 6.63 -6.01
N ALA A 45 -2.13 5.73 -5.12
CA ALA A 45 -2.98 4.63 -4.67
C ALA A 45 -4.20 5.12 -3.88
N LEU A 46 -4.01 6.07 -2.96
CA LEU A 46 -5.09 6.63 -2.13
C LEU A 46 -6.14 7.42 -2.93
N GLN A 47 -5.75 8.00 -4.07
CA GLN A 47 -6.69 8.66 -4.98
C GLN A 47 -7.58 7.65 -5.73
N ARG A 48 -7.15 6.40 -5.88
CA ARG A 48 -7.85 5.38 -6.67
C ARG A 48 -8.83 4.55 -5.84
N PHE A 49 -8.46 4.18 -4.63
CA PHE A 49 -9.29 3.32 -3.78
C PHE A 49 -8.91 3.43 -2.29
N ALA A 50 -9.77 2.92 -1.42
CA ALA A 50 -9.50 2.80 0.01
C ALA A 50 -8.76 1.47 0.33
N PRO A 51 -7.47 1.50 0.69
CA PRO A 51 -6.75 0.30 1.12
C PRO A 51 -7.25 -0.21 2.48
N ASP A 52 -6.88 -1.42 2.84
CA ASP A 52 -7.20 -1.98 4.17
C ASP A 52 -6.38 -1.29 5.26
N TYR A 53 -5.14 -0.90 4.93
CA TYR A 53 -4.22 -0.27 5.86
C TYR A 53 -3.44 0.87 5.21
N ILE A 54 -3.27 1.95 5.96
CA ILE A 54 -2.30 3.03 5.70
C ILE A 54 -1.38 3.05 6.91
N LEU A 55 -0.12 2.72 6.72
CA LEU A 55 0.79 2.46 7.84
C LEU A 55 2.19 3.03 7.61
N PRO A 56 2.87 3.53 8.66
CA PRO A 56 4.28 3.81 8.59
C PRO A 56 5.07 2.50 8.39
N LEU A 57 6.29 2.59 7.85
CA LEU A 57 7.08 1.42 7.46
C LEU A 57 7.31 0.44 8.62
N ARG A 58 7.49 0.96 9.84
CA ARG A 58 7.66 0.15 11.06
C ARG A 58 6.45 -0.73 11.37
N ASP A 59 5.24 -0.24 11.08
CA ASP A 59 4.00 -0.93 11.39
C ASP A 59 3.61 -1.90 10.26
N ILE A 60 4.03 -1.62 9.02
CA ILE A 60 4.00 -2.61 7.93
C ILE A 60 4.84 -3.84 8.29
N HIS A 61 6.05 -3.64 8.81
CA HIS A 61 6.90 -4.75 9.27
C HIS A 61 6.22 -5.57 10.38
N ARG A 62 5.57 -4.91 11.35
CA ARG A 62 4.82 -5.58 12.42
C ARG A 62 3.67 -6.41 11.84
N LEU A 63 2.86 -5.81 10.96
CA LEU A 63 1.72 -6.48 10.32
C LEU A 63 2.16 -7.73 9.55
N LEU A 64 3.27 -7.65 8.80
CA LEU A 64 3.78 -8.80 8.06
C LEU A 64 4.12 -9.99 8.96
N ARG A 65 4.62 -9.75 10.17
CA ARG A 65 4.90 -10.82 11.15
C ARG A 65 3.66 -11.46 11.75
N GLU A 66 2.52 -10.78 11.73
CA GLU A 66 1.23 -11.29 12.21
C GLU A 66 0.46 -12.04 11.11
N LEU A 67 0.90 -11.93 9.84
CA LEU A 67 0.32 -12.63 8.70
C LEU A 67 0.97 -13.99 8.42
N GLU A 68 2.06 -14.34 9.13
CA GLU A 68 2.63 -15.70 9.22
C GLU A 68 1.81 -16.60 10.14
#